data_AF-A0A522YQH9-F1
#
_entry.id   AF-A0A522YQH9-F1
#
_cell.length_a   1.000
_cell.length_b   1.000
_cell.length_c   1.000
_cell.angle_alpha   90.00
_cell.angle_beta   90.00
_cell.angle_gamma   90.00
#
_symmetry.space_group_name_H-M   'P 1'
#
loop_
_entity.id
_entity.type
_entity.pdbx_description
1 polymer ?
#
loop_
_entity_poly.entity_id
_entity_poly.type
_entity_poly.pdbx_seq_one_letter_code
_entity_poly.pdbx_strand_id
1 'polypeptide(L)'
;MGYVAEPETGVVIASPSVVAHDMASFAWLLENLHSNTPGVRRMWPSDPYRLPLISRIANRMVVWWLDRLRTAFSAERFENQPITTIWDDRTLNRAFYLVGGVPQLSFKQVNREAAEPVRKLAEAARLPA
;
A
#
# COMPACT_ATOMS: atom_id res chain seq x y z
N MET A 1 8.48 -12.32 -9.31
CA MET A 1 8.60 -13.22 -8.13
C MET A 1 8.49 -12.35 -6.90
N GLY A 2 7.48 -12.54 -6.04
CA GLY A 2 7.30 -11.74 -4.81
C GLY A 2 8.16 -12.27 -3.67
N TYR A 3 8.39 -11.44 -2.63
CA TYR A 3 9.03 -11.86 -1.39
C TYR A 3 7.97 -12.23 -0.36
N VAL A 4 8.04 -13.45 0.18
CA VAL A 4 7.21 -13.85 1.31
C VAL A 4 7.88 -13.33 2.57
N ALA A 5 7.24 -12.36 3.23
CA ALA A 5 7.62 -11.90 4.55
C ALA A 5 6.75 -12.61 5.58
N GLU A 6 7.36 -13.36 6.48
CA GLU A 6 6.68 -14.01 7.61
C GLU A 6 6.96 -13.19 8.87
N PRO A 7 6.03 -12.37 9.35
CA PRO A 7 6.22 -11.64 10.60
C PRO A 7 6.26 -12.61 11.77
N GLU A 8 7.08 -12.31 12.78
CA GLU A 8 7.21 -13.12 14.01
C GLU A 8 5.87 -13.29 14.74
N THR A 9 4.97 -12.32 14.61
CA THR A 9 3.61 -12.37 15.17
C THR A 9 2.59 -12.11 14.07
N GLY A 10 1.74 -13.11 13.80
CA GLY A 10 0.56 -12.93 12.96
C GLY A 10 -0.50 -12.09 13.67
N VAL A 11 -1.16 -11.19 12.93
CA VAL A 11 -2.19 -10.31 13.48
C VAL A 11 -3.50 -10.53 12.73
N VAL A 12 -4.60 -10.62 13.49
CA VAL A 12 -5.96 -10.60 12.94
C VAL A 12 -6.58 -9.26 13.31
N ILE A 13 -6.98 -8.49 12.29
CA ILE A 13 -7.59 -7.17 12.45
C ILE A 13 -9.08 -7.33 12.15
N ALA A 14 -9.94 -6.80 13.03
CA ALA A 14 -11.38 -6.77 12.83
C ALA A 14 -11.93 -5.39 13.19
N SER A 15 -12.82 -4.87 12.35
CA SER A 15 -13.46 -3.57 12.57
C SER A 15 -14.88 -3.58 11.97
N PRO A 16 -15.86 -2.92 12.62
CA PRO A 16 -17.20 -2.75 12.06
C PRO A 16 -17.23 -1.77 10.87
N SER A 17 -16.21 -0.91 10.74
CA SER A 17 -16.05 -0.01 9.59
C SER A 17 -15.08 -0.62 8.59
N VAL A 18 -15.54 -0.82 7.35
CA VAL A 18 -14.73 -1.37 6.25
C VAL A 18 -13.53 -0.46 5.97
N VAL A 19 -13.73 0.85 5.92
CA VAL A 19 -12.63 1.80 5.66
C VAL A 19 -11.58 1.77 6.78
N ALA A 20 -12.02 1.67 8.04
CA ALA A 20 -11.10 1.54 9.17
C ALA A 20 -10.35 0.19 9.17
N HIS A 21 -11.03 -0.88 8.75
CA HIS A 21 -10.40 -2.19 8.57
C HIS A 21 -9.30 -2.11 7.51
N ASP A 22 -9.62 -1.59 6.32
CA ASP A 22 -8.67 -1.50 5.20
C ASP A 22 -7.50 -0.60 5.55
N MET A 23 -7.75 0.53 6.22
CA MET A 23 -6.72 1.44 6.71
C MET A 23 -5.74 0.74 7.66
N ALA A 24 -6.24 -0.01 8.64
CA ALA A 24 -5.41 -0.74 9.60
C ALA A 24 -4.66 -1.91 8.94
N SER A 25 -5.35 -2.70 8.10
CA SER A 25 -4.76 -3.80 7.35
C SER A 25 -3.65 -3.32 6.42
N PHE A 26 -3.84 -2.20 5.74
CA PHE A 26 -2.84 -1.64 4.86
C PHE A 26 -1.63 -1.06 5.60
N ALA A 27 -1.86 -0.39 6.73
CA ALA A 27 -0.79 0.07 7.61
C ALA A 27 0.09 -1.09 8.08
N TRP A 28 -0.52 -2.23 8.44
CA TRP A 28 0.21 -3.44 8.82
C TRP A 28 1.06 -4.01 7.67
N LEU A 29 0.53 -4.02 6.45
CA LEU A 29 1.27 -4.50 5.28
C LEU A 29 2.49 -3.62 4.98
N LEU A 30 2.34 -2.29 5.06
CA LEU A 30 3.45 -1.36 4.86
C LEU A 30 4.50 -1.48 5.98
N GLU A 31 4.08 -1.63 7.23
CA GLU A 31 5.01 -1.87 8.34
C GLU A 31 5.81 -3.17 8.12
N ASN A 32 5.15 -4.26 7.72
CA ASN A 32 5.85 -5.50 7.41
C ASN A 32 6.77 -5.38 6.20
N LEU A 33 6.35 -4.63 5.17
CA LEU A 33 7.21 -4.33 4.03
C LEU A 33 8.46 -3.57 4.48
N HIS A 34 8.33 -2.59 5.38
CA HIS A 34 9.44 -1.78 5.86
C HIS A 34 10.35 -2.50 6.87
N SER A 35 9.78 -3.32 7.75
CA SER A 35 10.52 -3.96 8.83
C SER A 35 11.06 -5.34 8.44
N ASN A 36 10.29 -6.14 7.68
CA ASN A 36 10.60 -7.56 7.45
C ASN A 36 11.14 -7.87 6.04
N THR A 37 11.06 -6.94 5.08
CA THR A 37 11.61 -7.18 3.73
C THR A 37 13.04 -6.66 3.62
N PRO A 38 14.06 -7.51 3.36
CA PRO A 38 15.45 -7.05 3.23
C PRO A 38 15.60 -5.98 2.15
N GLY A 39 16.32 -4.88 2.45
CA GLY A 39 16.51 -3.76 1.52
C GLY A 39 17.12 -4.17 0.17
N VAL A 40 17.99 -5.19 0.16
CA VAL A 40 18.60 -5.77 -1.06
C VAL A 40 17.56 -6.41 -1.98
N ARG A 41 16.44 -6.93 -1.46
CA ARG A 41 15.33 -7.48 -2.25
C ARG A 41 14.31 -6.42 -2.67
N ARG A 42 14.39 -5.21 -2.09
CA ARG A 42 13.73 -3.99 -2.62
C ARG A 42 14.57 -3.29 -3.69
N MET A 43 15.73 -3.84 -4.04
CA MET A 43 16.60 -3.37 -5.11
C MET A 43 16.52 -4.28 -6.33
N TRP A 44 16.84 -3.71 -7.49
CA TRP A 44 16.88 -4.42 -8.76
C TRP A 44 17.88 -5.59 -8.68
N PRO A 45 17.60 -6.78 -9.27
CA PRO A 45 16.49 -7.11 -10.18
C PRO A 45 15.24 -7.71 -9.49
N SER A 46 15.18 -7.69 -8.16
CA SER A 46 14.14 -8.39 -7.38
C SER A 46 12.80 -7.63 -7.35
N ASP A 47 12.82 -6.30 -7.54
CA ASP A 47 11.63 -5.45 -7.62
C ASP A 47 11.63 -4.61 -8.92
N PRO A 48 10.98 -5.09 -10.00
CA PRO A 48 10.89 -4.38 -11.27
C PRO A 48 9.98 -3.14 -11.23
N TYR A 49 9.16 -2.95 -10.17
CA TYR A 49 8.23 -1.82 -10.05
C TYR A 49 8.91 -0.52 -9.59
N ARG A 50 10.10 -0.63 -8.98
CA ARG A 50 10.91 0.52 -8.55
C ARG A 50 11.68 1.22 -9.67
N LEU A 51 11.76 0.66 -10.87
CA LEU A 51 12.31 1.37 -12.02
C LEU A 51 11.18 2.08 -12.77
N PRO A 52 11.05 3.43 -12.66
CA PRO A 52 10.03 4.19 -13.38
C PRO A 52 10.15 4.01 -14.89
N LEU A 53 11.33 3.63 -15.37
CA LEU A 53 11.63 3.41 -16.77
C LEU A 53 10.94 2.14 -17.32
N ILE A 54 10.86 1.06 -16.53
CA ILE A 54 10.25 -0.21 -16.97
C ILE A 54 8.73 -0.07 -17.06
N SER A 55 8.08 0.51 -16.04
CA SER A 55 6.64 0.78 -16.07
C SER A 55 6.25 1.75 -17.19
N ARG A 56 7.08 2.78 -17.45
CA ARG A 56 6.88 3.69 -18.60
C ARG A 56 7.01 2.99 -19.95
N ILE A 57 7.99 2.11 -20.13
CA ILE A 57 8.18 1.35 -21.39
C ILE A 57 7.05 0.35 -21.57
N ALA A 58 6.67 -0.40 -20.53
CA ALA A 58 5.58 -1.38 -20.57
C ALA A 58 4.24 -0.70 -20.89
N ASN A 59 3.90 0.41 -20.23
CA ASN A 59 2.69 1.15 -20.54
C ASN A 59 2.72 1.69 -21.99
N ARG A 60 3.86 2.20 -22.45
CA ARG A 60 4.02 2.68 -23.83
C ARG A 60 3.90 1.57 -24.87
N MET A 61 4.37 0.35 -24.57
CA MET A 61 4.22 -0.82 -25.43
C MET A 61 2.78 -1.33 -25.47
N VAL A 62 2.11 -1.41 -24.32
CA VAL A 62 0.69 -1.81 -24.24
C VAL A 62 -0.19 -0.80 -24.96
N VAL A 63 0.03 0.50 -24.75
CA VAL A 63 -0.67 1.56 -25.49
C VAL A 63 -0.41 1.46 -26.98
N TRP A 64 0.84 1.25 -27.43
CA TRP A 64 1.14 1.07 -28.85
C TRP A 64 0.46 -0.17 -29.47
N TRP A 65 0.33 -1.24 -28.68
CA TRP A 65 -0.36 -2.47 -29.09
C TRP A 65 -1.88 -2.30 -29.17
N LEU A 66 -2.48 -1.52 -28.26
CA LEU A 66 -3.90 -1.17 -28.23
C LEU A 66 -4.27 -0.08 -29.27
N ASP A 67 -3.33 0.80 -29.62
CA ASP A 67 -3.55 1.96 -30.48
C ASP A 67 -3.52 1.66 -32.00
N ARG A 68 -3.77 0.41 -32.41
CA ARG A 68 -4.34 0.15 -33.76
C ARG A 68 -5.79 0.66 -33.91
N LEU A 69 -6.39 1.22 -32.85
CA LEU A 69 -7.72 1.83 -32.82
C LEU A 69 -7.69 3.28 -32.27
N ARG A 70 -6.94 4.16 -32.97
CA ARG A 70 -7.25 5.58 -33.25
C ARG A 70 -7.56 6.55 -32.09
N THR A 71 -7.20 6.26 -30.85
CA THR A 71 -7.48 7.20 -29.73
C THR A 71 -6.37 7.29 -28.68
N ALA A 72 -5.11 7.30 -29.13
CA ALA A 72 -4.02 7.83 -28.33
C ALA A 72 -4.26 9.31 -28.00
N PHE A 73 -4.20 9.64 -26.70
CA PHE A 73 -3.71 10.88 -26.09
C PHE A 73 -4.40 11.23 -24.76
N SER A 74 -5.39 10.46 -24.31
CA SER A 74 -6.09 10.75 -23.04
C SER A 74 -5.82 9.77 -21.88
N ALA A 75 -4.95 8.78 -22.06
CA ALA A 75 -4.57 7.89 -20.96
C ALA A 75 -3.67 8.66 -19.98
N GLU A 76 -4.19 8.92 -18.78
CA GLU A 76 -3.46 9.53 -17.67
C GLU A 76 -2.09 8.86 -17.49
N ARG A 77 -1.08 9.69 -17.24
CA ARG A 77 0.29 9.23 -16.99
C ARG A 77 0.26 8.26 -15.81
N PHE A 78 0.68 7.02 -16.04
CA PHE A 78 0.97 6.07 -14.98
C PHE A 78 2.27 6.52 -14.29
N GLU A 79 2.14 7.45 -13.35
CA GLU A 79 3.22 7.80 -12.44
C GLU A 79 3.28 6.72 -11.37
N ASN A 80 4.35 5.91 -11.37
CA ASN A 80 4.68 5.05 -10.24
C ASN A 80 5.05 5.95 -9.06
N GLN A 81 4.05 6.40 -8.31
CA GLN A 81 4.26 7.03 -7.02
C GLN A 81 4.51 5.90 -6.02
N PRO A 82 5.71 5.79 -5.42
CA PRO A 82 5.98 4.75 -4.45
C PRO A 82 5.07 5.00 -3.24
N ILE A 83 4.26 4.00 -2.88
CA ILE A 83 3.46 4.05 -1.66
C ILE A 83 4.43 3.83 -0.49
N THR A 84 4.65 4.88 0.28
CA THR A 84 5.50 4.86 1.47
C THR A 84 4.69 4.91 2.75
N THR A 85 3.49 5.50 2.68
CA THR A 85 2.54 5.58 3.78
C THR A 85 1.15 5.22 3.27
N ILE A 86 0.24 4.90 4.20
CA ILE A 86 -1.17 4.66 3.84
C ILE A 86 -1.83 5.90 3.21
N TRP A 87 -1.29 7.09 3.47
CA TRP A 87 -1.78 8.37 2.98
C TRP A 87 -1.45 8.62 1.51
N ASP A 88 -0.49 7.87 0.95
CA ASP A 88 -0.13 7.93 -0.47
C ASP A 88 -1.14 7.16 -1.35
N ASP A 89 -1.98 6.31 -0.75
CA ASP A 89 -2.90 5.48 -1.51
C ASP A 89 -4.16 6.23 -1.94
N ARG A 90 -4.32 6.36 -3.26
CA ARG A 90 -5.45 7.03 -3.90
C ARG A 90 -6.80 6.37 -3.60
N THR A 91 -6.82 5.06 -3.37
CA THR A 91 -8.07 4.31 -3.15
C THR A 91 -8.59 4.59 -1.75
N LEU A 92 -7.70 4.57 -0.76
CA LEU A 92 -7.98 4.90 0.63
C LEU A 92 -8.36 6.38 0.78
N ASN A 93 -7.64 7.29 0.13
CA ASN A 93 -7.99 8.71 0.08
C ASN A 93 -9.37 8.95 -0.54
N ARG A 94 -9.71 8.23 -1.61
CA ARG A 94 -11.05 8.28 -2.20
C ARG A 94 -12.10 7.73 -1.25
N ALA A 95 -11.80 6.65 -0.53
CA ALA A 95 -12.71 6.08 0.46
C ALA A 95 -12.99 7.07 1.59
N PHE A 96 -11.95 7.75 2.12
CA PHE A 96 -12.10 8.81 3.13
C PHE A 96 -13.04 9.92 2.65
N TYR A 97 -12.86 10.38 1.42
CA TYR A 97 -13.75 11.39 0.83
C TYR A 97 -15.22 10.90 0.78
N LEU A 98 -15.46 9.66 0.36
CA LEU A 98 -16.80 9.09 0.23
C LEU A 98 -17.50 8.89 1.57
N VAL A 99 -16.76 8.58 2.64
CA VAL A 99 -17.32 8.41 3.99
C VAL A 99 -17.35 9.71 4.81
N GLY A 100 -16.95 10.84 4.23
CA GLY A 100 -17.01 12.15 4.87
C GLY A 100 -15.85 12.47 5.79
N GLY A 101 -14.73 11.74 5.70
CA GLY A 101 -13.52 12.02 6.45
C GLY A 101 -12.63 10.80 6.71
N VAL A 102 -11.52 11.02 7.40
CA VAL A 102 -10.63 9.94 7.85
C VAL A 102 -11.23 9.30 9.11
N PRO A 103 -11.44 7.97 9.16
CA PRO A 103 -11.91 7.29 10.35
C PRO A 103 -10.94 7.47 11.52
N GLN A 104 -11.46 7.71 12.72
CA GLN A 104 -10.66 7.64 13.93
C GLN A 104 -10.41 6.17 14.29
N LEU A 105 -9.14 5.78 14.36
CA LEU A 105 -8.75 4.44 14.75
C LEU A 105 -8.51 4.36 16.26
N SER A 106 -9.16 3.39 16.90
CA SER A 106 -8.91 2.99 18.28
C SER A 106 -8.67 1.49 18.32
N PHE A 107 -7.47 1.09 18.72
CA PHE A 107 -7.08 -0.32 18.74
C PHE A 107 -7.37 -0.94 20.11
N LYS A 108 -8.11 -2.05 20.10
CA LYS A 108 -8.31 -2.88 21.29
C LYS A 108 -7.56 -4.20 21.12
N GLN A 109 -6.56 -4.39 21.96
CA GLN A 109 -5.82 -5.64 22.02
C GLN A 109 -6.67 -6.76 22.63
N VAL A 110 -6.65 -7.94 22.00
CA VAL A 110 -7.40 -9.13 22.47
C VAL A 110 -6.48 -10.13 23.19
N ASN A 111 -5.23 -10.29 22.75
CA ASN A 111 -4.22 -11.18 23.34
C ASN A 111 -2.95 -10.40 23.70
N ARG A 112 -2.20 -10.82 24.74
CA ARG A 112 -1.01 -10.10 25.23
C ARG A 112 0.12 -9.97 24.20
N GLU A 113 0.24 -10.92 23.28
CA GLU A 113 1.28 -10.95 22.24
C GLU A 113 1.10 -9.84 21.19
N ALA A 114 -0.11 -9.28 21.04
CA ALA A 114 -0.36 -8.21 20.09
C ALA A 114 0.05 -6.81 20.58
N ALA A 115 0.70 -6.66 21.74
CA ALA A 115 1.04 -5.34 22.28
C ALA A 115 1.98 -4.56 21.35
N GLU A 116 3.06 -5.22 20.90
CA GLU A 116 4.03 -4.65 19.96
C GLU A 116 3.43 -4.41 18.57
N PRO A 117 2.73 -5.39 17.94
CA PRO A 117 2.03 -5.15 16.69
C PRO A 117 1.04 -3.99 16.74
N VAL A 118 0.24 -3.88 17.81
CA VAL A 118 -0.72 -2.78 17.99
C VAL A 118 -0.01 -1.43 18.08
N ARG A 119 1.13 -1.35 18.78
CA ARG A 119 1.92 -0.11 18.86
C ARG A 119 2.40 0.32 17.47
N LYS A 120 3.07 -0.59 16.75
CA LYS A 120 3.59 -0.32 15.40
C LYS A 120 2.49 0.09 14.43
N LEU A 121 1.35 -0.59 14.51
CA LEU A 121 0.20 -0.32 13.66
C LEU A 121 -0.43 1.05 13.98
N ALA A 122 -0.51 1.41 15.26
CA ALA A 122 -0.96 2.75 15.67
C ALA A 122 -0.01 3.86 15.19
N GLU A 123 1.31 3.60 15.19
CA GLU A 123 2.31 4.51 14.64
C GLU A 123 2.18 4.66 13.11
N ALA A 124 2.08 3.54 12.39
CA ALA A 124 1.95 3.52 10.93
C ALA A 124 0.64 4.15 10.43
N ALA A 125 -0.43 4.08 11.24
CA ALA A 125 -1.73 4.67 10.92
C ALA A 125 -1.92 6.10 11.47
N ARG A 126 -0.88 6.70 12.04
CA ARG A 126 -0.94 8.05 12.59
C ARG A 126 -1.12 9.06 11.47
N LEU A 127 -1.99 10.05 11.71
CA LEU A 127 -2.20 11.16 10.78
C LEU A 127 -0.86 11.86 10.48
N PRO A 128 -0.63 12.26 9.22
CA PRO A 128 0.54 13.07 8.88
C PRO A 128 0.45 14.41 9.62
N ALA A 129 1.60 14.90 10.09
CA ALA A 129 1.72 16.17 10.79
C ALA A 129 1.53 17.37 9.84
#